data_AF-H0EZ18-F1
#
_entry.id   AF-H0EZ18-F1
#
_cell.length_a   1.000
_cell.length_b   1.000
_cell.length_c   1.000
_cell.angle_alpha   90.00
_cell.angle_beta   90.00
_cell.angle_gamma   90.00
#
_symmetry.space_group_name_H-M   'P 1'
#
loop_
_entity.id
_entity.type
_entity.pdbx_description
1 polymer ?
#
loop_
_entity_poly.entity_id
_entity_poly.type
_entity_poly.pdbx_seq_one_letter_code
_entity_poly.pdbx_strand_id
1 'polypeptide(L)'
;MTRRKGFEAVMKSINRILEMNKLGAGIKLKINCVVMRGMNEREILPFVELGREQDLEVRFIEYMPFDGNKWSKGKMLGYKEMLDMIRVKYPSLRKVQDHKNDTSKTYEIPGFVGRMGFITSMTHNFCGSCNRLRITNDGNLKVCLFGNAEVSLRDIIRKTNGGDPIDEQAYEAMKQIEMDRQQGLVSSNVPLGRYEHEKELLDVIGLAVSRKKEKHAGMGELENMKNRPMILIVFFARK
;
A
#
# COMPACT_ATOMS: atom_id res chain seq x y z
N MET A 1 17.77 1.86 -14.99
CA MET A 1 17.84 3.30 -14.59
C MET A 1 17.37 3.44 -13.15
N THR A 2 18.19 3.94 -12.23
CA THR A 2 17.75 4.29 -10.87
C THR A 2 17.82 5.79 -10.65
N ARG A 3 16.78 6.38 -10.04
CA ARG A 3 16.75 7.84 -9.76
C ARG A 3 17.68 8.22 -8.59
N ARG A 4 18.05 7.24 -7.75
CA ARG A 4 19.00 7.37 -6.64
C ARG A 4 20.11 6.33 -6.81
N LYS A 5 21.31 6.62 -6.28
CA LYS A 5 22.36 5.62 -6.10
C LYS A 5 21.89 4.67 -5.01
N GLY A 6 21.90 3.36 -5.26
CA GLY A 6 21.34 2.37 -4.33
C GLY A 6 20.91 1.05 -4.97
N PHE A 7 21.04 0.90 -6.29
CA PHE A 7 20.74 -0.36 -6.98
C PHE A 7 21.49 -1.54 -6.36
N GLU A 8 22.81 -1.41 -6.17
CA GLU A 8 23.63 -2.46 -5.57
C GLU A 8 23.17 -2.84 -4.16
N ALA A 9 22.82 -1.85 -3.32
CA ALA A 9 22.32 -2.09 -1.98
C ALA A 9 20.96 -2.83 -1.97
N VAL A 10 20.08 -2.48 -2.92
CA VAL A 10 18.78 -3.15 -3.10
C VAL A 10 19.01 -4.59 -3.57
N MET A 11 19.87 -4.80 -4.57
CA MET A 11 20.18 -6.14 -5.07
C MET A 11 20.85 -7.01 -4.01
N LYS A 12 21.76 -6.44 -3.19
CA LYS A 12 22.36 -7.14 -2.04
C LYS A 12 21.29 -7.60 -1.05
N SER A 13 20.30 -6.75 -0.75
CA SER A 13 19.17 -7.10 0.13
C SER A 13 18.30 -8.21 -0.47
N ILE A 14 17.98 -8.14 -1.77
CA ILE A 14 17.22 -9.17 -2.48
C ILE A 14 17.95 -10.52 -2.43
N ASN A 15 19.23 -10.54 -2.80
CA ASN A 15 20.04 -11.76 -2.80
C ASN A 15 20.12 -12.37 -1.40
N ARG A 16 20.29 -11.53 -0.36
CA ARG A 16 20.32 -11.99 1.03
C ARG A 16 19.03 -12.69 1.45
N ILE A 17 17.87 -12.15 1.07
CA ILE A 17 16.57 -12.78 1.36
C ILE A 17 16.45 -14.12 0.64
N LEU A 18 16.86 -14.19 -0.63
CA LEU A 18 16.83 -15.44 -1.40
C LEU A 18 17.75 -16.52 -0.79
N GLU A 19 18.95 -16.16 -0.34
CA GLU A 19 19.85 -17.06 0.39
C GLU A 19 19.23 -17.56 1.69
N MET A 20 18.65 -16.65 2.49
CA MET A 20 17.98 -17.03 3.75
C MET A 20 16.80 -17.97 3.51
N ASN A 21 16.07 -17.78 2.41
CA ASN A 21 14.97 -18.67 2.04
C ASN A 21 15.44 -20.07 1.66
N LYS A 22 16.61 -20.21 1.02
CA LYS A 22 17.24 -21.52 0.78
C LYS A 22 17.57 -22.25 2.09
N LEU A 23 17.82 -21.49 3.17
CA LEU A 23 18.05 -22.02 4.52
C LEU A 23 16.75 -22.18 5.34
N GLY A 24 15.57 -21.95 4.75
CA GLY A 24 14.28 -22.18 5.40
C GLY A 24 13.62 -20.96 6.05
N ALA A 25 14.11 -19.74 5.83
CA ALA A 25 13.53 -18.53 6.45
C ALA A 25 12.09 -18.20 6.00
N GLY A 26 11.67 -18.65 4.82
CA GLY A 26 10.28 -18.52 4.34
C GLY A 26 9.79 -17.07 4.12
N ILE A 27 10.71 -16.13 3.87
CA ILE A 27 10.40 -14.70 3.67
C ILE A 27 9.82 -14.49 2.27
N LYS A 28 8.55 -14.04 2.19
CA LYS A 28 7.89 -13.75 0.90
C LYS A 28 8.43 -12.46 0.28
N LEU A 29 9.28 -12.58 -0.74
CA LEU A 29 9.84 -11.43 -1.46
C LEU A 29 8.91 -10.93 -2.58
N LYS A 30 8.71 -9.61 -2.64
CA LYS A 30 7.89 -8.96 -3.68
C LYS A 30 8.59 -7.73 -4.24
N ILE A 31 8.59 -7.59 -5.56
CA ILE A 31 9.13 -6.42 -6.26
C ILE A 31 7.97 -5.66 -6.88
N ASN A 32 7.85 -4.36 -6.61
CA ASN A 32 6.81 -3.52 -7.21
C ASN A 32 7.44 -2.66 -8.32
N CYS A 33 6.90 -2.76 -9.53
CA CYS A 33 7.37 -2.02 -10.69
C CYS A 33 6.22 -1.18 -11.27
N VAL A 34 6.33 0.14 -11.20
CA VAL A 34 5.43 1.04 -11.92
C VAL A 34 5.86 1.06 -13.38
N VAL A 35 4.96 0.68 -14.29
CA VAL A 35 5.28 0.56 -15.71
C VAL A 35 4.80 1.80 -16.47
N MET A 36 5.70 2.39 -17.24
CA MET A 36 5.49 3.61 -18.02
C MET A 36 5.96 3.40 -19.45
N ARG A 37 5.08 3.69 -20.42
CA ARG A 37 5.39 3.67 -21.85
C ARG A 37 6.48 4.70 -22.18
N GLY A 38 7.39 4.34 -23.07
CA GLY A 38 8.56 5.10 -23.47
C GLY A 38 9.65 5.16 -22.40
N MET A 39 9.55 4.38 -21.32
CA MET A 39 10.51 4.46 -20.20
C MET A 39 11.02 3.09 -19.77
N ASN A 40 10.15 2.16 -19.38
CA ASN A 40 10.56 0.87 -18.81
C ASN A 40 9.67 -0.31 -19.23
N GLU A 41 8.78 -0.17 -20.20
CA GLU A 41 7.93 -1.25 -20.70
C GLU A 41 8.73 -2.43 -21.26
N ARG A 42 9.92 -2.17 -21.80
CA ARG A 42 10.85 -3.21 -22.27
C ARG A 42 11.38 -4.11 -21.15
N GLU A 43 11.31 -3.66 -19.90
CA GLU A 43 11.78 -4.40 -18.72
C GLU A 43 10.74 -5.42 -18.23
N ILE A 44 9.51 -5.41 -18.76
CA ILE A 44 8.45 -6.34 -18.34
C ILE A 44 8.93 -7.79 -18.46
N LEU A 45 9.37 -8.21 -19.64
CA LEU A 45 9.84 -9.58 -19.86
C LEU A 45 11.07 -9.92 -19.00
N PRO A 46 12.13 -9.09 -18.92
CA PRO A 46 13.23 -9.31 -17.96
C PRO A 46 12.77 -9.50 -16.51
N PHE A 47 11.80 -8.73 -16.04
CA PHE A 47 11.22 -8.91 -14.71
C PHE A 47 10.45 -10.23 -14.56
N VAL A 48 9.75 -10.67 -15.60
CA VAL A 48 9.11 -11.98 -15.62
C VAL A 48 10.15 -13.10 -15.51
N GLU A 49 11.24 -13.02 -16.28
CA GLU A 49 12.33 -14.02 -16.25
C GLU A 49 12.97 -14.16 -14.89
N LEU A 50 13.01 -13.08 -14.10
CA LEU A 50 13.57 -13.12 -12.75
C LEU A 50 12.87 -14.19 -11.88
N GLY A 51 11.55 -14.37 -12.08
CA GLY A 51 10.76 -15.39 -11.39
C GLY A 51 10.94 -16.81 -11.93
N ARG A 52 11.79 -17.05 -12.95
CA ARG A 52 11.97 -18.41 -13.49
C ARG A 52 12.53 -19.35 -12.44
N GLU A 53 13.62 -18.95 -11.80
CA GLU A 53 14.34 -19.78 -10.81
C GLU A 53 14.24 -19.20 -9.39
N GLN A 54 13.73 -17.98 -9.23
CA GLN A 54 13.67 -17.29 -7.95
C GLN A 54 12.24 -17.25 -7.42
N ASP A 55 12.06 -17.64 -6.16
CA ASP A 55 10.78 -17.52 -5.44
C ASP A 55 10.54 -16.05 -5.04
N LEU A 56 10.06 -15.28 -6.00
CA LEU A 56 9.62 -13.90 -5.80
C LEU A 56 8.40 -13.57 -6.65
N GLU A 57 7.66 -12.55 -6.21
CA GLU A 57 6.50 -12.03 -6.94
C GLU A 57 6.81 -10.64 -7.50
N VAL A 58 6.82 -10.49 -8.83
CA VAL A 58 6.92 -9.17 -9.45
C VAL A 58 5.53 -8.59 -9.70
N ARG A 59 5.24 -7.42 -9.14
CA ARG A 59 3.98 -6.71 -9.26
C ARG A 59 4.12 -5.53 -10.20
N PHE A 60 3.51 -5.62 -11.37
CA PHE A 60 3.39 -4.52 -12.31
C PHE A 60 2.23 -3.62 -11.89
N ILE A 61 2.51 -2.33 -11.77
CA ILE A 61 1.56 -1.31 -11.31
C ILE A 61 1.30 -0.34 -12.46
N GLU A 62 0.02 -0.13 -12.77
CA GLU A 62 -0.38 0.88 -13.74
C GLU A 62 0.04 2.28 -13.26
N TYR A 63 0.62 3.06 -14.16
CA TYR A 63 1.03 4.42 -13.86
C TYR A 63 -0.20 5.32 -13.60
N MET A 64 -0.31 5.79 -12.35
CA MET A 64 -1.41 6.62 -11.87
C MET A 64 -1.02 8.10 -11.76
N PRO A 65 -2.01 9.01 -11.85
CA PRO A 65 -1.80 10.41 -11.51
C PRO A 65 -1.47 10.56 -10.02
N PHE A 66 -0.41 11.28 -9.71
CA PHE A 66 -0.10 11.77 -8.37
C PHE A 66 0.37 13.20 -8.48
N ASP A 67 0.14 13.98 -7.43
CA ASP A 67 0.66 15.34 -7.38
C ASP A 67 2.19 15.33 -7.57
N GLY A 68 2.67 16.19 -8.48
CA GLY A 68 4.08 16.31 -8.85
C GLY A 68 4.67 15.22 -9.77
N ASN A 69 3.92 14.20 -10.21
CA ASN A 69 4.51 13.10 -10.98
C ASN A 69 4.50 13.24 -12.51
N LYS A 70 4.12 14.40 -13.09
CA LYS A 70 4.03 14.66 -14.55
C LYS A 70 3.28 13.55 -15.31
N TRP A 71 2.16 13.12 -14.73
CA TRP A 71 1.31 12.09 -15.33
C TRP A 71 0.84 12.48 -16.72
N SER A 72 0.69 11.47 -17.58
CA SER A 72 -0.01 11.62 -18.85
C SER A 72 -0.59 10.28 -19.28
N LYS A 73 -1.79 10.31 -19.84
CA LYS A 73 -2.46 9.10 -20.35
C LYS A 73 -1.62 8.36 -21.39
N GLY A 74 -0.86 9.06 -22.23
CA GLY A 74 0.01 8.46 -23.23
C GLY A 74 1.17 7.63 -22.65
N LYS A 75 1.58 7.90 -21.41
CA LYS A 75 2.60 7.10 -20.69
C LYS A 75 2.02 5.90 -19.96
N MET A 76 0.70 5.80 -19.85
CA MET A 76 0.05 4.68 -19.19
C MET A 76 0.13 3.43 -20.07
N LEU A 77 0.52 2.32 -19.46
CA LEU A 77 0.45 0.99 -20.04
C LEU A 77 -0.59 0.20 -19.26
N GLY A 78 -1.64 -0.25 -19.95
CA GLY A 78 -2.76 -0.93 -19.30
C GLY A 78 -2.42 -2.37 -18.93
N TYR A 79 -3.09 -2.91 -17.93
CA TYR A 79 -2.93 -4.31 -17.52
C TYR A 79 -3.08 -5.32 -18.65
N LYS A 80 -4.13 -5.20 -19.48
CA LYS A 80 -4.33 -6.13 -20.61
C LYS A 80 -3.16 -6.09 -21.58
N GLU A 81 -2.68 -4.89 -21.90
CA GLU A 81 -1.53 -4.70 -22.79
C GLU A 81 -0.25 -5.33 -22.20
N MET A 82 0.03 -5.11 -20.90
CA MET A 82 1.15 -5.77 -20.22
C MET A 82 1.03 -7.30 -20.24
N LEU A 83 -0.17 -7.82 -19.98
CA LEU A 83 -0.46 -9.25 -19.99
C LEU A 83 -0.27 -9.85 -21.39
N ASP A 84 -0.75 -9.16 -22.43
CA ASP A 84 -0.64 -9.61 -23.82
C ASP A 84 0.82 -9.62 -24.29
N MET A 85 1.63 -8.62 -23.91
CA MET A 85 3.08 -8.65 -24.15
C MET A 85 3.77 -9.88 -23.55
N ILE A 86 3.35 -10.30 -22.35
CA ILE A 86 3.91 -11.49 -21.70
C ILE A 86 3.42 -12.76 -22.39
N ARG A 87 2.14 -12.83 -22.75
CA ARG A 87 1.53 -13.98 -23.41
C ARG A 87 2.13 -14.30 -24.77
N VAL A 88 2.63 -13.31 -25.51
CA VAL A 88 3.35 -13.53 -26.77
C VAL A 88 4.55 -14.48 -26.56
N LYS A 89 5.28 -14.33 -25.45
CA LYS A 89 6.41 -15.21 -25.09
C LYS A 89 5.98 -16.43 -24.28
N TYR A 90 4.95 -16.29 -23.45
CA TYR A 90 4.47 -17.32 -22.52
C TYR A 90 2.97 -17.59 -22.70
N PRO A 91 2.56 -18.35 -23.74
CA PRO A 91 1.14 -18.65 -24.01
C PRO A 91 0.48 -19.48 -22.92
N SER A 92 1.25 -20.28 -22.17
CA SER A 92 0.79 -21.13 -21.07
C SER A 92 0.52 -20.39 -19.76
N LEU A 93 0.74 -19.07 -19.74
CA LEU A 93 0.47 -18.22 -18.57
C LEU A 93 -1.00 -18.34 -18.14
N ARG A 94 -1.22 -18.61 -16.85
CA ARG A 94 -2.55 -18.78 -16.27
C ARG A 94 -2.75 -17.95 -15.02
N LYS A 95 -4.00 -17.59 -14.77
CA LYS A 95 -4.38 -16.79 -13.61
C LYS A 95 -4.45 -17.68 -12.37
N VAL A 96 -3.94 -17.18 -11.25
CA VAL A 96 -4.11 -17.79 -9.93
C VAL A 96 -5.44 -17.32 -9.35
N GLN A 97 -6.08 -18.14 -8.51
CA GLN A 97 -7.32 -17.77 -7.84
C GLN A 97 -7.12 -16.53 -6.95
N ASP A 98 -8.00 -15.53 -7.10
CA ASP A 98 -7.97 -14.31 -6.29
C ASP A 98 -8.60 -14.56 -4.90
N HIS A 99 -8.15 -13.82 -3.88
CA HIS A 99 -8.86 -13.68 -2.61
C HIS A 99 -9.82 -12.48 -2.58
N LYS A 100 -10.77 -12.48 -1.63
CA LYS A 100 -11.92 -11.56 -1.54
C LYS A 100 -11.57 -10.05 -1.65
N ASN A 101 -10.37 -9.64 -1.24
CA ASN A 101 -9.92 -8.24 -1.25
C ASN A 101 -8.55 -8.04 -1.92
N ASP A 102 -8.16 -8.96 -2.82
CA ASP A 102 -6.86 -8.87 -3.47
C ASP A 102 -6.76 -7.62 -4.37
N THR A 103 -5.68 -6.88 -4.16
CA THR A 103 -5.37 -5.68 -4.92
C THR A 103 -4.68 -6.01 -6.25
N SER A 104 -4.03 -7.16 -6.31
CA SER A 104 -3.26 -7.65 -7.44
C SER A 104 -3.97 -8.83 -8.08
N LYS A 105 -4.00 -8.90 -9.41
CA LYS A 105 -4.39 -10.09 -10.17
C LYS A 105 -3.13 -10.90 -10.42
N THR A 106 -3.03 -12.08 -9.79
CA THR A 106 -1.80 -12.89 -9.83
C THR A 106 -1.87 -13.91 -10.96
N TYR A 107 -0.74 -14.08 -11.64
CA TYR A 107 -0.53 -15.02 -12.72
C TYR A 107 0.73 -15.83 -12.48
N GLU A 108 0.75 -17.04 -13.02
CA GLU A 108 1.89 -17.93 -13.01
C GLU A 108 2.15 -18.47 -14.42
N ILE A 109 3.41 -18.81 -14.67
CA ILE A 109 3.85 -19.50 -15.88
C ILE A 109 4.27 -20.90 -15.44
N PRO A 110 3.69 -21.98 -16.00
CA PRO A 110 4.14 -23.33 -15.70
C PRO A 110 5.66 -23.49 -15.87
N GLY A 111 6.32 -24.03 -14.85
CA GLY A 111 7.78 -24.20 -14.79
C GLY A 111 8.54 -23.03 -14.17
N PHE A 112 7.89 -21.90 -13.86
CA PHE A 112 8.49 -20.81 -13.09
C PHE A 112 8.25 -21.06 -11.60
N VAL A 113 9.25 -20.74 -10.77
CA VAL A 113 9.13 -20.78 -9.31
C VAL A 113 8.33 -19.58 -8.80
N GLY A 114 8.68 -18.40 -9.30
CA GLY A 114 8.07 -17.12 -8.96
C GLY A 114 6.77 -16.84 -9.70
N ARG A 115 6.18 -15.69 -9.39
CA ARG A 115 4.88 -15.26 -9.93
C ARG A 115 4.91 -13.81 -10.39
N MET A 116 3.89 -13.42 -11.15
CA MET A 116 3.65 -12.02 -11.46
C MET A 116 2.28 -11.57 -10.98
N GLY A 117 2.19 -10.31 -10.56
CA GLY A 117 0.95 -9.66 -10.15
C GLY A 117 0.70 -8.40 -10.98
N PHE A 118 -0.55 -8.08 -11.21
CA PHE A 118 -0.94 -6.82 -11.85
C PHE A 118 -1.85 -6.01 -10.94
N ILE A 119 -1.37 -4.82 -10.57
CA ILE A 119 -2.14 -3.83 -9.81
C ILE A 119 -2.82 -2.89 -10.80
N THR A 120 -4.09 -3.18 -11.07
CA THR A 120 -4.94 -2.51 -12.06
C THR A 120 -5.58 -1.25 -11.53
N SER A 121 -4.78 -0.31 -11.05
CA SER A 121 -5.28 0.85 -10.32
C SER A 121 -6.09 1.85 -11.16
N MET A 122 -5.93 1.84 -12.48
CA MET A 122 -6.70 2.70 -13.40
C MET A 122 -7.76 1.91 -14.16
N THR A 123 -7.36 0.82 -14.84
CA THR A 123 -8.25 0.14 -15.82
C THR A 123 -9.29 -0.76 -15.19
N HIS A 124 -8.97 -1.43 -14.08
CA HIS A 124 -9.88 -2.34 -13.36
C HIS A 124 -9.70 -2.15 -11.85
N ASN A 125 -10.12 -0.98 -11.35
CA ASN A 125 -9.90 -0.60 -9.95
C ASN A 125 -10.56 -1.56 -8.95
N PHE A 126 -10.05 -1.57 -7.70
CA PHE A 126 -10.44 -2.47 -6.61
C PHE A 126 -11.06 -1.71 -5.43
N CYS A 127 -11.61 -0.51 -5.67
CA CYS A 127 -12.12 0.35 -4.60
C CYS A 127 -13.31 -0.27 -3.84
N GLY A 128 -14.17 -1.02 -4.54
CA GLY A 128 -15.38 -1.65 -3.97
C GLY A 128 -15.07 -2.72 -2.93
N SER A 129 -13.97 -3.46 -3.07
CA SER A 129 -13.48 -4.44 -2.09
C SER A 129 -12.35 -3.90 -1.20
N CYS A 130 -11.98 -2.62 -1.32
CA CYS A 130 -10.86 -2.06 -0.58
C CYS A 130 -11.17 -1.95 0.93
N ASN A 131 -10.35 -2.62 1.74
CA ASN A 131 -10.43 -2.68 3.20
C ASN A 131 -9.23 -2.00 3.89
N ARG A 132 -8.52 -1.10 3.21
CA ARG A 132 -7.27 -0.47 3.70
C ARG A 132 -7.52 0.88 4.36
N LEU A 133 -7.18 0.97 5.64
CA LEU A 133 -7.01 2.23 6.37
C LEU A 133 -5.54 2.62 6.39
N ARG A 134 -5.25 3.92 6.49
CA ARG A 134 -3.89 4.46 6.55
C ARG A 134 -3.80 5.48 7.66
N ILE A 135 -2.67 5.49 8.35
CA ILE A 135 -2.29 6.54 9.27
C ILE A 135 -1.10 7.27 8.65
N THR A 136 -1.18 8.58 8.54
CA THR A 136 -0.10 9.44 8.07
C THR A 136 0.98 9.57 9.15
N ASN A 137 2.18 10.02 8.78
CA ASN A 137 3.29 10.19 9.73
C ASN A 137 3.01 11.22 10.84
N ASP A 138 2.12 12.18 10.61
CA ASP A 138 1.67 13.15 11.60
C ASP A 138 0.43 12.70 12.40
N GLY A 139 -0.02 11.45 12.19
CA GLY A 139 -1.05 10.79 12.99
C GLY A 139 -2.49 11.04 12.55
N ASN A 140 -2.72 11.37 11.28
CA ASN A 140 -4.05 11.48 10.69
C ASN A 140 -4.50 10.16 10.05
N LEU A 141 -5.79 9.83 10.22
CA LEU A 141 -6.46 8.77 9.50
C LEU A 141 -6.80 9.21 8.09
N LYS A 142 -6.43 8.37 7.11
CA LYS A 142 -6.77 8.52 5.70
C LYS A 142 -7.40 7.22 5.18
N VAL A 143 -8.68 7.28 4.83
CA VAL A 143 -9.48 6.12 4.37
C VAL A 143 -9.29 5.79 2.89
N CYS A 144 -8.73 6.73 2.11
CA CYS A 144 -8.46 6.56 0.70
C CYS A 144 -7.13 7.23 0.34
N LEU A 145 -6.29 6.58 -0.47
CA LEU A 145 -4.99 7.12 -0.89
C LEU A 145 -5.10 8.48 -1.61
N PHE A 146 -6.23 8.74 -2.27
CA PHE A 146 -6.54 9.97 -3.00
C PHE A 146 -7.62 10.82 -2.32
N GLY A 147 -8.06 10.44 -1.12
CA GLY A 147 -9.01 11.23 -0.35
C GLY A 147 -8.33 12.42 0.32
N ASN A 148 -8.96 13.58 0.23
CA ASN A 148 -8.49 14.79 0.92
C ASN A 148 -8.99 14.88 2.36
N ALA A 149 -10.03 14.12 2.70
CA ALA A 149 -10.52 14.02 4.06
C ALA A 149 -9.51 13.23 4.91
N GLU A 150 -8.94 13.91 5.90
CA GLU A 150 -8.05 13.38 6.91
C GLU A 150 -8.65 13.73 8.28
N VAL A 151 -8.54 12.83 9.26
CA VAL A 151 -8.96 13.12 10.63
C VAL A 151 -7.82 12.83 11.60
N SER A 152 -7.51 13.76 12.49
CA SER A 152 -6.38 13.62 13.42
C SER A 152 -6.69 12.65 14.55
N LEU A 153 -6.20 11.40 14.42
CA LEU A 153 -6.27 10.44 15.51
C LEU A 153 -5.33 10.84 16.64
N ARG A 154 -4.18 11.43 16.28
CA ARG A 154 -3.20 11.96 17.24
C ARG A 154 -3.85 12.93 18.21
N ASP A 155 -4.58 13.93 17.70
CA ASP A 155 -5.12 14.96 18.58
C ASP A 155 -6.22 14.40 19.49
N ILE A 156 -7.04 13.45 18.99
CA ILE A 156 -8.03 12.72 19.80
C ILE A 156 -7.33 11.94 20.93
N ILE A 157 -6.26 11.20 20.61
CA ILE A 157 -5.48 10.45 21.62
C ILE A 157 -4.86 11.40 22.64
N ARG A 158 -4.31 12.54 22.20
CA ARG A 158 -3.67 13.52 23.09
C ARG A 158 -4.63 14.23 24.03
N LYS A 159 -5.94 14.22 23.79
CA LYS A 159 -6.92 14.79 24.74
C LYS A 159 -6.81 14.16 26.14
N THR A 160 -6.40 12.89 26.25
CA THR A 160 -6.19 12.25 27.56
C THR A 160 -4.97 12.78 28.30
N ASN A 161 -4.09 13.52 27.62
CA ASN A 161 -2.92 14.18 28.18
C ASN A 161 -3.00 15.70 27.98
N GLY A 162 -4.19 16.29 28.12
CA GLY A 162 -4.36 17.75 28.02
C GLY A 162 -4.07 18.35 26.64
N GLY A 163 -3.94 17.54 25.59
CA GLY A 163 -3.53 17.95 24.25
C GLY A 163 -2.02 17.83 23.99
N ASP A 164 -1.23 17.55 25.03
CA ASP A 164 0.22 17.39 24.95
C ASP A 164 0.62 16.01 24.37
N PRO A 165 1.85 15.87 23.84
CA PRO A 165 2.39 14.57 23.47
C PRO A 165 2.25 13.56 24.61
N ILE A 166 1.97 12.30 24.26
CA ILE A 166 1.88 11.22 25.24
C ILE A 166 3.29 10.96 25.79
N ASP A 167 3.49 11.32 27.05
CA ASP A 167 4.70 11.01 27.80
C ASP A 167 4.67 9.57 28.34
N GLU A 168 5.74 9.16 29.02
CA GLU A 168 5.89 7.80 29.55
C GLU A 168 4.83 7.45 30.60
N GLN A 169 4.43 8.41 31.43
CA GLN A 169 3.40 8.22 32.45
C GLN A 169 2.02 8.01 31.81
N ALA A 170 1.67 8.86 30.84
CA ALA A 170 0.44 8.74 30.07
C ALA A 170 0.40 7.43 29.27
N TYR A 171 1.53 7.02 28.69
CA TYR A 171 1.64 5.75 27.96
C TYR A 171 1.44 4.54 28.88
N GLU A 172 2.11 4.48 30.03
CA GLU A 172 1.98 3.35 30.95
C GLU A 172 0.55 3.27 31.53
N ALA A 173 -0.08 4.41 31.82
CA ALA A 173 -1.48 4.47 32.20
C ALA A 173 -2.42 3.94 31.10
N MET A 174 -2.14 4.25 29.82
CA MET A 174 -2.88 3.67 28.69
C MET A 174 -2.70 2.16 28.59
N LYS A 175 -1.46 1.68 28.74
CA LYS A 175 -1.10 0.27 28.63
C LYS A 175 -1.70 -0.58 29.74
N GLN A 176 -1.60 -0.13 31.00
CA GLN A 176 -2.15 -0.87 32.14
C GLN A 176 -3.65 -1.10 31.98
N ILE A 177 -4.38 -0.09 31.51
CA ILE A 177 -5.83 -0.19 31.30
C ILE A 177 -6.20 -1.21 30.20
N GLU A 178 -5.44 -1.28 29.10
CA GLU A 178 -5.68 -2.33 28.09
C GLU A 178 -5.34 -3.73 28.62
N MET A 179 -4.31 -3.85 29.46
CA MET A 179 -3.97 -5.11 30.12
C MET A 179 -5.10 -5.57 31.06
N ASP A 180 -5.63 -4.67 31.88
CA ASP A 180 -6.75 -4.97 32.78
C ASP A 180 -8.02 -5.36 31.99
N ARG A 181 -8.25 -4.73 30.84
CA ARG A 181 -9.38 -5.03 29.93
C ARG A 181 -9.27 -6.43 29.33
N GLN A 182 -8.10 -6.81 28.83
CA GLN A 182 -7.88 -8.15 28.27
C GLN A 182 -8.01 -9.26 29.31
N GLN A 183 -7.76 -8.94 30.58
CA GLN A 183 -7.93 -9.87 31.69
C GLN A 183 -9.37 -9.92 32.22
N GLY A 184 -10.30 -9.14 31.65
CA GLY A 184 -11.70 -9.11 32.08
C GLY A 184 -11.92 -8.48 33.46
N LEU A 185 -10.90 -7.78 33.99
CA LEU A 185 -10.95 -7.13 35.31
C LEU A 185 -11.69 -5.78 35.27
N VAL A 186 -11.98 -5.27 34.07
CA VAL A 186 -12.72 -4.03 33.85
C VAL A 186 -14.21 -4.35 33.64
N SER A 187 -14.99 -4.29 34.72
CA SER A 187 -16.45 -4.16 34.66
C SER A 187 -16.84 -2.80 34.05
N SER A 188 -18.04 -2.69 33.48
CA SER A 188 -18.61 -1.58 32.70
C SER A 188 -18.63 -0.17 33.34
N ASN A 189 -17.89 0.07 34.42
CA ASN A 189 -17.66 1.38 35.05
C ASN A 189 -16.31 1.97 34.63
N VAL A 190 -16.11 2.17 33.34
CA VAL A 190 -15.01 3.01 32.82
C VAL A 190 -15.22 4.44 33.35
N PRO A 191 -14.19 5.17 33.80
CA PRO A 191 -14.33 6.59 34.10
C PRO A 191 -14.98 7.31 32.91
N LEU A 192 -16.08 8.05 33.12
CA LEU A 192 -16.95 8.60 32.06
C LEU A 192 -16.17 9.20 30.87
N GLY A 193 -15.06 9.90 31.14
CA GLY A 193 -14.26 10.54 30.10
C GLY A 193 -13.59 9.57 29.09
N ARG A 194 -13.28 8.31 29.44
CA ARG A 194 -12.53 7.42 28.52
C ARG A 194 -13.40 6.60 27.58
N TYR A 195 -14.59 6.17 28.03
CA TYR A 195 -15.61 5.59 27.15
C TYR A 195 -16.03 6.62 26.10
N GLU A 196 -16.12 7.89 26.49
CA GLU A 196 -16.38 8.99 25.57
C GLU A 196 -15.27 9.16 24.52
N HIS A 197 -13.99 9.01 24.90
CA HIS A 197 -12.88 9.14 23.94
C HIS A 197 -12.76 7.94 22.99
N GLU A 198 -12.95 6.72 23.47
CA GLU A 198 -12.95 5.53 22.59
C GLU A 198 -14.15 5.55 21.64
N LYS A 199 -15.32 5.94 22.17
CA LYS A 199 -16.52 6.17 21.37
C LYS A 199 -16.30 7.28 20.34
N GLU A 200 -15.70 8.40 20.72
CA GLU A 200 -15.34 9.48 19.79
C GLU A 200 -14.41 8.95 18.68
N LEU A 201 -13.39 8.16 19.03
CA LEU A 201 -12.47 7.57 18.07
C LEU A 201 -13.21 6.63 17.10
N LEU A 202 -14.07 5.75 17.61
CA LEU A 202 -14.86 4.81 16.82
C LEU A 202 -15.87 5.54 15.92
N ASP A 203 -16.55 6.57 16.43
CA ASP A 203 -17.50 7.39 15.68
C ASP A 203 -16.78 8.13 14.55
N VAL A 204 -15.63 8.73 14.84
CA VAL A 204 -14.79 9.42 13.85
C VAL A 204 -14.30 8.45 12.77
N ILE A 205 -13.80 7.28 13.15
CA ILE A 205 -13.35 6.24 12.21
C ILE A 205 -14.54 5.76 11.37
N GLY A 206 -15.68 5.48 12.01
CA GLY A 206 -16.90 5.01 11.35
C GLY A 206 -17.45 6.02 10.34
N LEU A 207 -17.46 7.31 10.69
CA LEU A 207 -17.83 8.41 9.79
C LEU A 207 -16.84 8.54 8.63
N ALA A 208 -15.54 8.40 8.88
CA ALA A 208 -14.54 8.44 7.83
C ALA A 208 -14.70 7.26 6.85
N VAL A 209 -14.93 6.05 7.37
CA VAL A 209 -15.11 4.82 6.58
C VAL A 209 -16.41 4.84 5.78
N SER A 210 -17.53 5.25 6.37
CA SER A 210 -18.84 5.34 5.70
C SER A 210 -18.85 6.33 4.52
N ARG A 211 -17.98 7.35 4.56
CA ARG A 211 -17.80 8.31 3.45
C ARG A 211 -16.90 7.78 2.32
N LYS A 212 -16.36 6.57 2.44
CA LYS A 212 -15.49 5.97 1.41
C LYS A 212 -16.31 5.63 0.16
N LYS A 213 -15.96 6.25 -0.97
CA LYS A 213 -16.60 5.94 -2.27
C LYS A 213 -16.21 4.54 -2.77
N GLU A 214 -17.15 3.87 -3.43
CA GLU A 214 -16.99 2.53 -4.00
C GLU A 214 -16.03 2.49 -5.19
N LYS A 215 -15.85 3.62 -5.89
CA LYS A 215 -14.92 3.81 -7.00
C LYS A 215 -14.08 5.06 -6.77
N HIS A 216 -12.96 5.19 -7.47
CA HIS A 216 -12.22 6.46 -7.50
C HIS A 216 -13.19 7.59 -7.88
N ALA A 217 -13.44 8.49 -6.93
CA ALA A 217 -14.20 9.72 -7.19
C ALA A 217 -13.52 10.45 -8.35
N GLY A 218 -14.24 10.73 -9.45
CA GLY A 218 -13.73 11.54 -10.54
C GLY A 218 -12.42 11.01 -11.13
N MET A 219 -12.41 9.81 -11.72
CA MET A 219 -11.20 9.25 -12.37
C MET A 219 -10.57 10.22 -13.40
N GLY A 220 -11.37 11.06 -14.05
CA GLY A 220 -10.91 12.15 -14.94
C GLY A 220 -10.45 13.42 -14.22
N GLU A 221 -10.75 13.58 -12.94
CA GLU A 221 -10.35 14.72 -12.09
C GLU A 221 -9.13 14.41 -11.23
N LEU A 222 -8.73 13.13 -11.12
CA LEU A 222 -7.56 12.70 -10.33
C LEU A 222 -6.26 13.42 -10.71
N GLU A 223 -6.12 13.84 -11.97
CA GLU A 223 -4.99 14.64 -12.45
C GLU A 223 -4.95 16.04 -11.81
N ASN A 224 -6.12 16.61 -11.52
CA ASN A 224 -6.29 17.98 -11.03
C ASN A 224 -6.56 18.05 -9.53
N MET A 225 -6.79 16.92 -8.87
CA MET A 225 -7.00 16.87 -7.42
C MET A 225 -5.68 17.13 -6.69
N LYS A 226 -5.64 18.20 -5.90
CA LYS A 226 -4.62 18.37 -4.86
C LYS A 226 -4.77 17.22 -3.86
N ASN A 227 -3.77 16.35 -3.80
CA ASN A 227 -3.72 15.24 -2.86
C ASN A 227 -2.42 15.34 -2.07
N ARG A 228 -2.53 15.38 -0.73
CA ARG A 228 -1.36 15.29 0.14
C ARG A 228 -0.73 13.90 -0.02
N PRO A 229 0.50 13.78 -0.57
CA PRO A 229 1.12 12.48 -0.75
C PRO A 229 1.52 11.92 0.62
N MET A 230 1.24 10.63 0.83
CA MET A 230 1.69 9.88 2.03
C MET A 230 3.22 9.82 2.15
N ILE A 231 3.93 10.05 1.04
CA ILE A 231 5.39 10.07 0.95
C ILE A 231 5.76 11.27 0.07
N LEU A 232 6.49 12.22 0.63
CA LEU A 232 7.13 13.27 -0.16
C LEU A 232 8.29 12.63 -0.94
N ILE A 233 8.09 12.42 -2.24
CA ILE A 233 9.21 12.11 -3.13
C ILE A 233 9.97 13.41 -3.36
N VAL A 234 10.92 13.72 -2.48
CA VAL A 234 11.82 14.87 -2.67
C VAL A 234 12.66 14.58 -3.93
N PHE A 235 12.42 15.37 -4.98
CA PHE A 235 13.28 15.42 -6.15
C PHE A 235 14.52 16.19 -5.76
N PHE A 236 15.59 15.50 -5.37
CA PHE A 236 16.91 16.10 -5.42
C PHE A 236 17.24 16.31 -6.90
N ALA A 237 17.08 17.55 -7.36
CA ALA A 237 17.73 17.99 -8.58
C ALA A 237 19.24 17.77 -8.37
N ARG A 238 19.86 17.01 -9.27
CA ARG A 238 21.33 16.96 -9.34
C ARG A 238 21.79 18.40 -9.59
N LYS A 239 22.51 18.98 -8.64
CA LYS A 239 23.56 19.95 -8.98
C LYS A 239 24.73 19.17 -9.58
#